data_AF-A0A4P6MRK5-F1
#
_entry.id   AF-A0A4P6MRK5-F1
#
_cell.length_a   1.000
_cell.length_b   1.000
_cell.length_c   1.000
_cell.angle_alpha   90.00
_cell.angle_beta   90.00
_cell.angle_gamma   90.00
#
_symmetry.space_group_name_H-M   'P 1'
#
loop_
_entity.id
_entity.type
_entity.pdbx_description
1 polymer ?
#
loop_
_entity_poly.entity_id
_entity_poly.type
_entity_poly.pdbx_seq_one_letter_code
_entity_poly.pdbx_strand_id
1 'polypeptide(L)'
;MEKIFKRIAFCDIKNTFFDLSNNEFNTQTRQSILEYTKQGLLFVISTSSPIYNLDANQNLILLANQLNSRYIIASNGAEIFDAREEKYLKTTCIDELIIQKIIDFSKEFNVKIERSYIKQYYIDKDEETKNNDCRKNITSLISILCSFDNCKQIYQKLLNLNLPIEMVISEKTILITQKNVSIHNSISYLIDILNTDVKNAMAIAYNDNDLIAYSKIAYLYALDDATIPVKNKVTLFSSASNQNGIGEAIIDYFYRTRMMAEMAEQYRIKNIKLTKEIKKQTRSNINRKY
;
A
#
# COMPACT_ATOMS: atom_id res chain seq x y z
N MET A 1 -10.15 -12.54 -18.65
CA MET A 1 -10.18 -11.09 -19.00
C MET A 1 -8.74 -10.70 -19.31
N GLU A 2 -8.47 -10.01 -20.42
CA GLU A 2 -7.09 -9.65 -20.78
C GLU A 2 -6.56 -8.57 -19.82
N LYS A 3 -5.35 -8.77 -19.26
CA LYS A 3 -4.74 -7.83 -18.34
C LYS A 3 -4.26 -6.60 -19.11
N ILE A 4 -4.52 -5.42 -18.57
CA ILE A 4 -4.12 -4.15 -19.19
C ILE A 4 -2.83 -3.68 -18.53
N PHE A 5 -1.86 -3.25 -19.33
CA PHE A 5 -0.65 -2.62 -18.81
C PHE A 5 -1.00 -1.32 -18.07
N LYS A 6 -0.63 -1.24 -16.80
CA LYS A 6 -0.73 -0.02 -15.98
C LYS A 6 0.56 0.17 -15.21
N ARG A 7 1.09 1.40 -15.25
CA ARG A 7 2.23 1.77 -14.41
C ARG A 7 1.79 1.98 -12.98
N ILE A 8 2.38 1.25 -12.05
CA ILE A 8 2.07 1.36 -10.63
C ILE A 8 3.40 1.44 -9.86
N ALA A 9 3.51 2.42 -8.96
CA ALA A 9 4.62 2.54 -8.03
C ALA A 9 4.11 2.37 -6.60
N PHE A 10 4.65 1.38 -5.89
CA PHE A 10 4.43 1.18 -4.46
C PHE A 10 5.61 1.76 -3.69
N CYS A 11 5.34 2.54 -2.65
CA CYS A 11 6.40 3.10 -1.84
C CYS A 11 5.98 3.17 -0.38
N ASP A 12 6.83 2.66 0.51
CA ASP A 12 6.74 3.05 1.92
C ASP A 12 7.13 4.53 2.05
N ILE A 13 6.68 5.14 3.12
CA ILE A 13 6.84 6.56 3.40
C ILE A 13 7.85 6.80 4.51
N LYS A 14 7.91 5.89 5.50
CA LYS A 14 8.88 5.97 6.60
C LYS A 14 10.29 5.71 6.08
N ASN A 15 11.21 6.62 6.35
CA ASN A 15 12.62 6.57 5.95
C ASN A 15 12.89 6.71 4.44
N THR A 16 11.85 6.99 3.64
CA THR A 16 11.95 7.15 2.17
C THR A 16 11.55 8.55 1.72
N PHE A 17 10.46 9.11 2.26
CA PHE A 17 9.93 10.42 1.85
C PHE A 17 10.26 11.57 2.79
N PHE A 18 10.44 11.25 4.07
CA PHE A 18 10.64 12.23 5.11
C PHE A 18 12.12 12.28 5.48
N ASP A 19 12.73 13.44 5.29
CA ASP A 19 13.91 13.79 6.07
C ASP A 19 13.46 13.96 7.53
N LEU A 20 13.65 12.90 8.32
CA LEU A 20 13.30 12.88 9.74
C LEU A 20 14.03 13.96 10.55
N SER A 21 15.14 14.51 10.02
CA SER A 21 15.91 15.55 10.72
C SER A 21 15.28 16.94 10.62
N ASN A 22 14.61 17.25 9.51
CA ASN A 22 14.02 18.56 9.25
C ASN A 22 12.49 18.57 9.15
N ASN A 23 11.86 17.38 9.11
CA ASN A 23 10.41 17.24 8.99
C ASN A 23 9.87 17.93 7.71
N GLU A 24 10.73 18.09 6.70
CA GLU A 24 10.45 18.74 5.43
C GLU A 24 10.31 17.72 4.30
N PHE A 25 9.37 17.98 3.40
CA PHE A 25 9.18 17.20 2.19
C PHE A 25 10.33 17.41 1.22
N ASN A 26 10.89 16.32 0.68
CA ASN A 26 11.73 16.43 -0.52
C ASN A 26 10.86 16.96 -1.68
N THR A 27 11.00 18.25 -1.98
CA THR A 27 10.20 18.96 -2.98
C THR A 27 10.42 18.40 -4.38
N GLN A 28 11.63 17.96 -4.70
CA GLN A 28 11.97 17.35 -5.99
C GLN A 28 11.30 15.99 -6.17
N THR A 29 11.26 15.17 -5.13
CA THR A 29 10.57 13.88 -5.15
C THR A 29 9.07 14.07 -5.35
N ARG A 30 8.47 14.99 -4.59
CA ARG A 30 7.06 15.35 -4.78
C ARG A 30 6.81 15.82 -6.21
N GLN A 31 7.64 16.69 -6.76
CA GLN A 31 7.50 17.19 -8.13
C GLN A 31 7.56 16.05 -9.15
N SER A 32 8.52 15.14 -9.02
CA SER A 32 8.68 13.98 -9.89
C SER A 32 7.42 13.10 -9.87
N ILE A 33 6.90 12.78 -8.69
CA ILE A 33 5.67 11.98 -8.55
C ILE A 33 4.48 12.68 -9.19
N LEU A 34 4.30 13.98 -8.93
CA LEU A 34 3.21 14.75 -9.51
C LEU A 34 3.32 14.86 -11.04
N GLU A 35 4.53 14.95 -11.58
CA GLU A 35 4.77 14.94 -13.01
C GLU A 35 4.37 13.59 -13.63
N TYR A 36 4.84 12.48 -13.07
CA TYR A 36 4.60 11.16 -13.65
C TYR A 36 3.19 10.63 -13.39
N THR A 37 2.51 11.07 -12.32
CA THR A 37 1.07 10.79 -12.13
C THR A 37 0.22 11.44 -13.22
N LYS A 38 0.57 12.64 -13.70
CA LYS A 38 -0.08 13.25 -14.89
C LYS A 38 0.15 12.44 -16.17
N GLN A 39 1.25 11.69 -16.23
CA GLN A 39 1.57 10.79 -17.34
C GLN A 39 1.01 9.36 -17.16
N GLY A 40 0.12 9.15 -16.19
CA GLY A 40 -0.56 7.88 -15.97
C GLY A 40 0.13 6.92 -15.00
N LEU A 41 1.11 7.38 -14.21
CA LEU A 41 1.57 6.63 -13.04
C LEU A 41 0.46 6.55 -12.00
N LEU A 42 0.15 5.35 -11.54
CA LEU A 42 -0.60 5.16 -10.31
C LEU A 42 0.40 5.04 -9.15
N PHE A 43 0.62 6.15 -8.45
CA PHE A 43 1.39 6.14 -7.22
C PHE A 43 0.52 5.60 -6.07
N VAL A 44 1.08 4.69 -5.27
CA VAL A 44 0.42 4.02 -4.14
C VAL A 44 1.32 4.10 -2.92
N ILE A 45 0.78 4.68 -1.85
CA ILE A 45 1.41 4.66 -0.53
C ILE A 45 1.23 3.26 0.06
N SER A 46 2.30 2.60 0.47
CA SER A 46 2.25 1.27 1.10
C SER A 46 3.09 1.24 2.37
N THR A 47 2.44 1.36 3.52
CA THR A 47 3.10 1.52 4.81
C THR A 47 2.52 0.61 5.89
N SER A 48 3.36 0.35 6.89
CA SER A 48 2.94 -0.35 8.11
C SER A 48 2.15 0.53 9.08
N SER A 49 2.15 1.85 8.87
CA SER A 49 1.45 2.82 9.71
C SER A 49 -0.07 2.82 9.47
N PRO A 50 -0.90 3.13 10.48
CA PRO A 50 -2.34 3.26 10.30
C PRO A 50 -2.71 4.48 9.46
N ILE A 51 -3.89 4.43 8.81
CA ILE A 51 -4.40 5.54 7.97
C ILE A 51 -4.50 6.83 8.77
N TYR A 52 -5.17 6.74 9.91
CA TYR A 52 -5.35 7.85 10.84
C TYR A 52 -4.32 7.74 11.95
N ASN A 53 -3.06 8.10 11.63
CA ASN A 53 -2.08 8.32 12.67
C ASN A 53 -2.30 9.70 13.33
N LEU A 54 -2.22 9.77 14.66
CA LEU A 54 -2.44 10.99 15.45
C LEU A 54 -1.24 11.94 15.42
N ASP A 55 -0.08 11.48 14.94
CA ASP A 55 1.06 12.36 14.68
C ASP A 55 0.73 13.27 13.50
N ALA A 56 0.59 14.58 13.77
CA ALA A 56 0.17 15.62 12.82
C ALA A 56 0.96 15.65 11.51
N ASN A 57 2.17 15.07 11.49
CA ASN A 57 3.07 15.00 10.33
C ASN A 57 2.86 13.76 9.45
N GLN A 58 1.97 12.83 9.81
CA GLN A 58 1.78 11.53 9.14
C GLN A 58 0.31 11.22 8.82
N ASN A 59 -0.53 12.23 8.63
CA ASN A 59 -1.87 12.00 8.11
C ASN A 59 -1.76 11.47 6.66
N LEU A 60 -1.94 10.15 6.49
CA LEU A 60 -1.72 9.48 5.21
C LEU A 60 -2.69 9.96 4.13
N ILE A 61 -3.89 10.44 4.50
CA ILE A 61 -4.86 10.99 3.54
C ILE A 61 -4.39 12.34 3.02
N LEU A 62 -3.92 13.22 3.91
CA LEU A 62 -3.35 14.50 3.49
C LEU A 62 -2.12 14.29 2.59
N LEU A 63 -1.27 13.35 2.96
CA LEU A 63 -0.09 12.97 2.17
C LEU A 63 -0.49 12.42 0.79
N ALA A 64 -1.47 11.52 0.76
CA ALA A 64 -1.98 10.96 -0.49
C ALA A 64 -2.49 12.08 -1.42
N ASN A 65 -3.20 13.07 -0.88
CA ASN A 65 -3.65 14.24 -1.63
C ASN A 65 -2.46 15.08 -2.16
N GLN A 66 -1.42 15.30 -1.35
CA GLN A 66 -0.23 16.07 -1.74
C GLN A 66 0.60 15.41 -2.84
N LEU A 67 0.57 14.08 -2.91
CA LEU A 67 1.29 13.24 -3.90
C LEU A 67 0.40 12.78 -5.06
N ASN A 68 -0.89 13.14 -5.05
CA ASN A 68 -1.89 12.61 -6.00
C ASN A 68 -1.92 11.06 -6.00
N SER A 69 -1.68 10.45 -4.84
CA SER A 69 -1.81 9.01 -4.60
C SER A 69 -3.28 8.66 -4.46
N ARG A 70 -3.79 7.81 -5.33
CA ARG A 70 -5.20 7.38 -5.22
C ARG A 70 -5.39 6.33 -4.13
N TYR A 71 -4.46 5.40 -4.00
CA TYR A 71 -4.62 4.29 -3.07
C TYR A 71 -3.59 4.36 -1.94
N ILE A 72 -4.01 3.89 -0.77
CA ILE A 72 -3.18 3.74 0.41
C ILE A 72 -3.34 2.30 0.89
N ILE A 73 -2.22 1.58 1.04
CA ILE A 73 -2.12 0.32 1.77
C ILE A 73 -1.52 0.68 3.13
N ALA A 74 -2.28 0.50 4.19
CA ALA A 74 -1.93 0.92 5.54
C ALA A 74 -2.08 -0.23 6.55
N SER A 75 -1.64 -0.01 7.78
CA SER A 75 -1.74 -0.97 8.89
C SER A 75 -1.16 -2.34 8.51
N ASN A 76 0.03 -2.33 7.91
CA ASN A 76 0.70 -3.53 7.39
C ASN A 76 -0.18 -4.33 6.41
N GLY A 77 -1.02 -3.64 5.63
CA GLY A 77 -1.92 -4.24 4.65
C GLY A 77 -3.31 -4.59 5.18
N ALA A 78 -3.62 -4.36 6.46
CA ALA A 78 -4.97 -4.55 6.99
C ALA A 78 -5.99 -3.57 6.40
N GLU A 79 -5.54 -2.46 5.85
CA GLU A 79 -6.39 -1.42 5.27
C GLU A 79 -5.93 -1.10 3.84
N ILE A 80 -6.88 -1.10 2.90
CA ILE A 80 -6.70 -0.57 1.55
C ILE A 80 -7.76 0.51 1.35
N PHE A 81 -7.34 1.73 1.13
CA PHE A 81 -8.20 2.91 1.06
C PHE A 81 -8.05 3.62 -0.29
N ASP A 82 -9.16 3.99 -0.90
CA ASP A 82 -9.22 4.88 -2.06
C ASP A 82 -9.40 6.30 -1.55
N ALA A 83 -8.31 7.08 -1.58
CA ALA A 83 -8.27 8.46 -1.09
C ALA A 83 -9.06 9.44 -1.96
N ARG A 84 -9.33 9.10 -3.23
CA ARG A 84 -10.17 9.93 -4.10
C ARG A 84 -11.66 9.75 -3.80
N GLU A 85 -12.06 8.50 -3.60
CA GLU A 85 -13.45 8.14 -3.32
C GLU A 85 -13.77 8.13 -1.81
N GLU A 86 -12.76 8.40 -0.98
CA GLU A 86 -12.80 8.39 0.48
C GLU A 86 -13.43 7.13 1.08
N LYS A 87 -13.07 5.96 0.54
CA LYS A 87 -13.66 4.68 0.97
C LYS A 87 -12.64 3.55 1.09
N TYR A 88 -12.89 2.62 2.00
CA TYR A 88 -12.13 1.40 2.09
C TYR A 88 -12.49 0.44 0.94
N LEU A 89 -11.46 -0.04 0.23
CA LEU A 89 -11.57 -1.14 -0.72
C LEU A 89 -11.44 -2.51 -0.05
N LYS A 90 -10.69 -2.55 1.06
CA LYS A 90 -10.51 -3.73 1.89
C LYS A 90 -10.17 -3.31 3.30
N THR A 91 -10.76 -4.01 4.26
CA THR A 91 -10.40 -3.94 5.66
C THR A 91 -10.24 -5.35 6.21
N THR A 92 -9.36 -5.52 7.18
CA THR A 92 -9.24 -6.76 7.93
C THR A 92 -8.95 -6.43 9.37
N CYS A 93 -9.52 -7.24 10.26
CA CYS A 93 -9.44 -7.04 11.69
C CYS A 93 -8.93 -8.28 12.42
N ILE A 94 -8.43 -8.03 13.62
CA ILE A 94 -8.01 -9.06 14.56
C ILE A 94 -9.23 -9.46 15.40
N ASP A 95 -9.44 -10.76 15.58
CA ASP A 95 -10.51 -11.29 16.42
C ASP A 95 -10.31 -10.91 17.90
N GLU A 96 -11.38 -10.52 18.61
CA GLU A 96 -11.28 -10.02 19.99
C GLU A 96 -10.68 -11.05 20.96
N LEU A 97 -10.91 -12.35 20.74
CA LEU A 97 -10.29 -13.40 21.57
C LEU A 97 -8.77 -13.45 21.36
N ILE A 98 -8.29 -13.20 20.14
CA ILE A 98 -6.86 -13.09 19.85
C ILE A 98 -6.30 -11.82 20.49
N ILE A 99 -7.00 -10.70 20.36
CA ILE A 99 -6.61 -9.43 20.99
C ILE A 99 -6.44 -9.62 22.50
N GLN A 100 -7.40 -10.28 23.16
CA GLN A 100 -7.33 -10.53 24.60
C GLN A 100 -6.11 -11.38 24.97
N LYS A 101 -5.79 -12.42 24.18
CA LYS A 101 -4.58 -13.22 24.39
C LYS A 101 -3.30 -12.39 24.24
N ILE A 102 -3.24 -11.47 23.29
CA ILE A 102 -2.10 -10.57 23.10
C ILE A 102 -2.00 -9.58 24.27
N ILE A 103 -3.13 -9.07 24.78
CA ILE A 103 -3.18 -8.21 25.97
C ILE A 103 -2.62 -8.95 27.18
N ASP A 104 -3.09 -10.17 27.43
CA ASP A 104 -2.64 -10.93 28.60
C ASP A 104 -1.16 -11.31 28.50
N PHE A 105 -0.70 -11.68 27.30
CA PHE A 105 0.73 -11.83 27.01
C PHE A 105 1.52 -10.53 27.26
N SER A 106 1.02 -9.37 26.85
CA SER A 106 1.74 -8.09 27.05
C SER A 106 1.95 -7.75 28.54
N LYS A 107 1.00 -8.14 29.40
CA LYS A 107 1.12 -7.97 30.86
C LYS A 107 2.21 -8.87 31.44
N GLU A 108 2.31 -10.12 30.98
CA GLU A 108 3.35 -11.07 31.40
C GLU A 108 4.76 -10.52 31.12
N PHE A 109 4.94 -9.87 29.97
CA PHE A 109 6.22 -9.31 29.55
C PHE A 109 6.44 -7.84 29.93
N ASN A 110 5.48 -7.22 30.64
CA ASN A 110 5.50 -5.81 31.03
C ASN A 110 5.81 -4.86 29.86
N VAL A 111 5.13 -5.08 28.72
CA VAL A 111 5.29 -4.26 27.51
C VAL A 111 4.04 -3.46 27.19
N LYS A 112 4.23 -2.26 26.64
CA LYS A 112 3.13 -1.41 26.19
C LYS A 112 2.63 -1.90 24.85
N ILE A 113 1.31 -1.89 24.68
CA ILE A 113 0.67 -2.12 23.39
C ILE A 113 -0.12 -0.89 22.95
N GLU A 114 -0.18 -0.68 21.64
CA GLU A 114 -1.02 0.33 21.01
C GLU A 114 -1.93 -0.36 19.99
N ARG A 115 -3.22 0.01 19.99
CA ARG A 115 -4.23 -0.55 19.09
C ARG A 115 -4.61 0.53 18.08
N SER A 116 -4.50 0.22 16.80
CA SER A 116 -5.09 1.05 15.75
C SER A 116 -6.44 0.48 15.36
N TYR A 117 -7.40 1.38 15.14
CA TYR A 117 -8.78 1.01 14.83
C TYR A 117 -9.17 1.55 13.47
N ILE A 118 -10.00 0.78 12.77
CA ILE A 118 -10.62 1.21 11.53
C ILE A 118 -11.77 2.16 11.88
N LYS A 119 -11.68 3.41 11.42
CA LYS A 119 -12.78 4.35 11.54
C LYS A 119 -13.82 4.05 10.45
N GLN A 120 -14.90 3.35 10.82
CA GLN A 120 -16.05 3.16 9.93
C GLN A 120 -17.06 4.29 10.14
N TYR A 121 -17.38 5.03 9.08
CA TYR A 121 -18.55 5.91 9.06
C TYR A 121 -19.70 5.14 8.40
N TYR A 122 -20.70 4.76 9.19
CA TYR A 122 -21.99 4.37 8.62
C TYR A 122 -22.75 5.68 8.35
N ILE A 123 -22.94 6.03 7.08
CA ILE A 123 -23.97 6.99 6.71
C ILE A 123 -25.22 6.15 6.45
N ASP A 124 -26.07 6.00 7.45
CA ASP A 124 -27.43 5.53 7.21
C ASP A 124 -28.12 6.56 6.31
N LYS A 125 -28.34 6.17 5.06
CA LYS A 125 -29.38 6.79 4.24
C LYS A 125 -30.68 6.10 4.61
N ASP A 126 -31.18 6.38 5.80
CA ASP A 126 -32.60 6.26 6.19
C ASP A 126 -32.75 6.81 7.61
N GLU A 127 -33.16 8.07 7.70
CA GLU A 127 -33.64 8.69 8.93
C GLU A 127 -34.92 7.97 9.38
N GLU A 128 -34.82 7.00 10.30
CA GLU A 128 -35.85 6.73 11.34
C GLU A 128 -35.57 5.52 12.27
N THR A 129 -34.31 5.21 12.60
CA THR A 129 -34.05 4.34 13.77
C THR A 129 -33.07 4.98 14.75
N LYS A 130 -33.64 5.77 15.68
CA LYS A 130 -33.05 5.90 17.01
C LYS A 130 -33.02 4.51 17.65
N ASN A 131 -31.87 3.85 17.66
CA ASN A 131 -31.26 3.25 18.85
C ASN A 131 -30.03 2.39 18.49
N ASN A 132 -28.96 2.64 19.23
CA ASN A 132 -27.64 2.00 19.23
C ASN A 132 -26.61 2.55 18.24
N ASP A 133 -25.96 3.64 18.66
CA ASP A 133 -24.64 4.12 18.22
C ASP A 133 -23.58 3.00 18.43
N CYS A 134 -23.60 1.98 17.57
CA CYS A 134 -22.61 0.91 17.56
C CYS A 134 -21.40 1.33 16.73
N ARG A 135 -20.62 2.28 17.26
CA ARG A 135 -19.21 2.49 16.85
C ARG A 135 -18.39 1.29 17.30
N LYS A 136 -18.48 0.16 16.60
CA LYS A 136 -17.53 -0.94 16.82
C LYS A 136 -16.19 -0.48 16.25
N ASN A 137 -15.32 0.04 17.12
CA ASN A 137 -13.92 0.26 16.79
C ASN A 137 -13.29 -1.12 16.56
N ILE A 138 -13.04 -1.47 15.30
CA ILE A 138 -12.47 -2.76 14.94
C ILE A 138 -10.95 -2.62 14.84
N THR A 139 -10.20 -3.38 15.63
CA THR A 139 -8.72 -3.30 15.65
C THR A 139 -8.14 -3.91 14.36
N SER A 140 -7.44 -3.09 13.57
CA SER A 140 -6.73 -3.52 12.35
C SER A 140 -5.27 -3.88 12.61
N LEU A 141 -4.65 -3.27 13.62
CA LEU A 141 -3.24 -3.39 13.92
C LEU A 141 -3.01 -3.31 15.44
N ILE A 142 -2.12 -4.15 15.95
CA ILE A 142 -1.54 -4.02 17.29
C ILE A 142 -0.05 -3.75 17.15
N SER A 143 0.45 -2.75 17.87
CA SER A 143 1.87 -2.43 17.99
C SER A 143 2.33 -2.76 19.41
N ILE A 144 3.23 -3.72 19.57
CA ILE A 144 3.90 -3.99 20.85
C ILE A 144 5.20 -3.18 20.88
N LEU A 145 5.33 -2.27 21.84
CA LEU A 145 6.50 -1.42 22.02
C LEU A 145 7.52 -2.12 22.92
N CYS A 146 8.74 -2.29 22.42
CA CYS A 146 9.81 -3.02 23.08
C CYS A 146 11.18 -2.37 22.82
N SER A 147 12.19 -2.73 23.62
CA SER A 147 13.59 -2.44 23.28
C SER A 147 14.12 -3.45 22.25
N PHE A 148 15.18 -3.10 21.54
CA PHE A 148 15.76 -3.94 20.47
C PHE A 148 16.01 -5.40 20.90
N ASP A 149 16.67 -5.58 22.04
CA ASP A 149 16.98 -6.93 22.56
C ASP A 149 15.71 -7.68 22.95
N ASN A 150 14.73 -6.99 23.54
CA ASN A 150 13.48 -7.59 23.98
C ASN A 150 12.56 -7.94 22.81
N CYS A 151 12.55 -7.15 21.72
CA CYS A 151 11.64 -7.39 20.60
C CYS A 151 11.88 -8.76 19.95
N LYS A 152 13.13 -9.19 19.78
CA LYS A 152 13.43 -10.53 19.23
C LYS A 152 12.93 -11.65 20.13
N GLN A 153 13.14 -11.52 21.44
CA GLN A 153 12.68 -12.52 22.41
C GLN A 153 11.15 -12.59 22.45
N ILE A 154 10.49 -11.44 22.53
CA ILE A 154 9.02 -11.32 22.55
C ILE A 154 8.43 -11.90 21.28
N TYR A 155 9.00 -11.59 20.11
CA TYR A 155 8.57 -12.14 18.83
C TYR A 155 8.61 -13.67 18.81
N GLN A 156 9.71 -14.27 19.27
CA GLN A 156 9.82 -15.74 19.36
C GLN A 156 8.80 -16.34 20.33
N LYS A 157 8.53 -15.67 21.45
CA LYS A 157 7.51 -16.11 22.41
C LYS A 157 6.09 -16.02 21.84
N LEU A 158 5.78 -14.96 21.08
CA LEU A 158 4.50 -14.82 20.38
C LEU A 158 4.31 -15.90 19.30
N LEU A 159 5.36 -16.23 18.54
CA LEU A 159 5.30 -17.33 17.57
C LEU A 159 4.91 -18.65 18.21
N ASN A 160 5.42 -18.94 19.42
CA ASN A 160 5.11 -20.16 20.15
C ASN A 160 3.66 -20.23 20.66
N LEU A 161 2.93 -19.11 20.72
CA LEU A 161 1.50 -19.11 21.04
C LEU A 161 0.63 -19.66 19.89
N ASN A 162 1.20 -19.81 18.69
CA ASN A 162 0.52 -20.34 17.50
C ASN A 162 -0.84 -19.66 17.22
N LEU A 163 -0.89 -18.34 17.43
CA LEU A 163 -2.08 -17.53 17.14
C LEU A 163 -2.19 -17.33 15.62
N PRO A 164 -3.41 -17.22 15.06
CA PRO A 164 -3.59 -16.96 13.64
C PRO A 164 -3.39 -15.46 13.36
N ILE A 165 -2.14 -15.01 13.47
CA ILE A 165 -1.68 -13.64 13.26
C ILE A 165 -0.52 -13.60 12.27
N GLU A 166 -0.33 -12.45 11.62
CA GLU A 166 0.91 -12.08 10.94
C GLU A 166 1.69 -11.10 11.81
N MET A 167 3.01 -11.16 11.75
CA MET A 167 3.86 -10.28 12.54
C MET A 167 5.01 -9.72 11.71
N VAL A 168 5.24 -8.41 11.85
CA VAL A 168 6.42 -7.72 11.30
C VAL A 168 7.19 -7.11 12.47
N ILE A 169 8.49 -7.36 12.53
CA ILE A 169 9.37 -6.84 13.58
C ILE A 169 10.21 -5.68 13.04
N SER A 170 10.34 -4.64 13.86
CA SER A 170 11.31 -3.55 13.70
C SER A 170 12.13 -3.41 14.97
N GLU A 171 13.07 -2.46 15.01
CA GLU A 171 13.98 -2.29 16.14
C GLU A 171 13.30 -2.02 17.48
N LYS A 172 12.12 -1.41 17.49
CA LYS A 172 11.43 -1.00 18.72
C LYS A 172 9.97 -1.43 18.78
N THR A 173 9.51 -2.18 17.77
CA THR A 173 8.09 -2.49 17.65
C THR A 173 7.88 -3.83 16.98
N ILE A 174 6.91 -4.59 17.49
CA ILE A 174 6.32 -5.72 16.77
C ILE A 174 4.93 -5.30 16.34
N LEU A 175 4.69 -5.34 15.04
CA LEU A 175 3.41 -5.05 14.41
C LEU A 175 2.68 -6.36 14.18
N ILE A 176 1.43 -6.42 14.62
CA ILE A 176 0.60 -7.62 14.54
C ILE A 176 -0.68 -7.32 13.78
N THR A 177 -0.96 -8.13 12.78
CA THR A 177 -2.19 -8.13 11.97
C THR A 177 -2.81 -9.53 11.96
N GLN A 178 -4.00 -9.67 11.39
CA GLN A 178 -4.66 -10.96 11.20
C GLN A 178 -3.81 -11.88 10.28
N LYS A 179 -3.92 -13.20 10.44
CA LYS A 179 -3.24 -14.17 9.54
C LYS A 179 -3.47 -13.84 8.06
N ASN A 180 -2.44 -14.02 7.24
CA ASN A 180 -2.43 -13.71 5.80
C ASN A 180 -2.68 -12.21 5.47
N VAL A 181 -2.59 -11.29 6.43
CA VAL A 181 -2.66 -9.84 6.19
C VAL A 181 -1.26 -9.25 6.23
N SER A 182 -0.79 -8.82 5.07
CA SER A 182 0.51 -8.18 4.87
C SER A 182 0.45 -7.21 3.70
N ILE A 183 1.41 -6.29 3.60
CA ILE A 183 1.56 -5.41 2.44
C ILE A 183 1.65 -6.24 1.15
N HIS A 184 2.42 -7.33 1.15
CA HIS A 184 2.56 -8.25 0.01
C HIS A 184 1.22 -8.79 -0.52
N ASN A 185 0.36 -9.25 0.38
CA ASN A 185 -0.95 -9.77 0.00
C ASN A 185 -1.89 -8.66 -0.45
N SER A 186 -1.79 -7.48 0.16
CA SER A 186 -2.62 -6.31 -0.20
C SER A 186 -2.23 -5.69 -1.54
N ILE A 187 -0.95 -5.74 -1.92
CA ILE A 187 -0.48 -5.39 -3.27
C ILE A 187 -1.10 -6.32 -4.30
N SER A 188 -1.10 -7.63 -4.04
CA SER A 188 -1.71 -8.62 -4.94
C SER A 188 -3.20 -8.32 -5.14
N TYR A 189 -3.93 -8.09 -4.06
CA TYR A 189 -5.35 -7.72 -4.10
C TYR A 189 -5.61 -6.43 -4.91
N LEU A 190 -4.81 -5.38 -4.68
CA LEU A 190 -4.99 -4.12 -5.39
C LEU A 190 -4.70 -4.27 -6.90
N ILE A 191 -3.66 -5.03 -7.26
CA ILE A 191 -3.31 -5.30 -8.66
C ILE A 191 -4.44 -6.05 -9.38
N ASP A 192 -5.09 -7.00 -8.72
CA ASP A 192 -6.21 -7.75 -9.27
C ASP A 192 -7.42 -6.84 -9.51
N ILE A 193 -7.77 -5.97 -8.56
CA ILE A 193 -8.82 -4.94 -8.75
C ILE A 193 -8.51 -4.02 -9.93
N LEU A 194 -7.23 -3.68 -10.11
CA LEU A 194 -6.78 -2.81 -11.18
C LEU A 194 -6.67 -3.52 -12.53
N ASN A 195 -6.88 -4.85 -12.58
CA ASN A 195 -6.75 -5.68 -13.76
C ASN A 195 -5.43 -5.47 -14.52
N THR A 196 -4.31 -5.46 -13.78
CA THR A 196 -2.94 -5.37 -14.32
C THR A 196 -2.08 -6.57 -13.88
N ASP A 197 -0.83 -6.58 -14.31
CA ASP A 197 0.18 -7.54 -13.87
C ASP A 197 1.11 -6.90 -12.84
N VAL A 198 1.45 -7.66 -11.79
CA VAL A 198 2.46 -7.26 -10.79
C VAL A 198 3.85 -7.10 -11.42
N LYS A 199 4.10 -7.78 -12.54
CA LYS A 199 5.31 -7.59 -13.35
C LYS A 199 5.40 -6.20 -13.97
N ASN A 200 4.28 -5.49 -14.06
CA ASN A 200 4.26 -4.11 -14.53
C ASN A 200 4.44 -3.11 -13.39
N ALA A 201 4.61 -3.52 -12.13
CA ALA A 201 4.74 -2.59 -11.01
C ALA A 201 6.22 -2.33 -10.66
N MET A 202 6.47 -1.17 -10.07
CA MET A 202 7.72 -0.86 -9.37
C MET A 202 7.49 -0.72 -7.87
N ALA A 203 8.56 -0.88 -7.11
CA ALA A 203 8.60 -0.51 -5.71
C ALA A 203 9.99 -0.06 -5.28
N ILE A 204 10.04 0.63 -4.15
CA ILE A 204 11.27 1.06 -3.51
C ILE A 204 11.42 0.30 -2.20
N ALA A 205 12.53 -0.41 -2.05
CA ALA A 205 12.90 -1.10 -0.82
C ALA A 205 14.02 -0.35 -0.10
N TYR A 206 13.86 -0.19 1.21
CA TYR A 206 14.83 0.46 2.08
C TYR A 206 15.40 -0.51 3.13
N ASN A 207 14.56 -1.38 3.67
CA ASN A 207 14.93 -2.37 4.70
C ASN A 207 14.43 -3.80 4.36
N ASP A 208 14.75 -4.77 5.24
CA ASP A 208 14.40 -6.18 5.05
C ASP A 208 12.89 -6.45 4.97
N ASN A 209 12.07 -5.67 5.68
CA ASN A 209 10.61 -5.82 5.63
C ASN A 209 10.07 -5.43 4.24
N ASP A 210 10.70 -4.45 3.58
CA ASP A 210 10.33 -4.05 2.23
C ASP A 210 10.62 -5.15 1.19
N LEU A 211 11.71 -5.90 1.36
CA LEU A 211 12.04 -7.03 0.47
C LEU A 211 10.96 -8.10 0.52
N ILE A 212 10.41 -8.37 1.70
CA ILE A 212 9.32 -9.32 1.88
C ILE A 212 8.04 -8.74 1.26
N ALA A 213 7.72 -7.49 1.60
CA ALA A 213 6.53 -6.78 1.14
C ALA A 213 6.44 -6.68 -0.39
N TYR A 214 7.57 -6.48 -1.07
CA TYR A 214 7.66 -6.23 -2.50
C TYR A 214 8.24 -7.40 -3.30
N SER A 215 8.36 -8.59 -2.71
CA SER A 215 9.03 -9.76 -3.31
C SER A 215 8.47 -10.22 -4.68
N LYS A 216 7.25 -9.84 -5.04
CA LYS A 216 6.62 -10.16 -6.34
C LYS A 216 6.79 -9.07 -7.41
N ILE A 217 7.30 -7.91 -7.03
CA ILE A 217 7.39 -6.74 -7.91
C ILE A 217 8.62 -6.86 -8.81
N ALA A 218 8.43 -6.65 -10.11
CA ALA A 218 9.51 -6.84 -11.08
C ALA A 218 10.55 -5.71 -11.06
N TYR A 219 10.11 -4.46 -10.89
CA TYR A 219 10.99 -3.30 -10.87
C TYR A 219 11.22 -2.85 -9.42
N LEU A 220 12.02 -3.63 -8.68
CA LEU A 220 12.35 -3.35 -7.29
C LEU A 220 13.66 -2.56 -7.19
N TYR A 221 13.60 -1.34 -6.70
CA TYR A 221 14.74 -0.43 -6.54
C TYR A 221 15.22 -0.40 -5.08
N ALA A 222 16.53 -0.31 -4.88
CA ALA A 222 17.12 0.16 -3.62
C ALA A 222 17.60 1.60 -3.77
N LEU A 223 17.38 2.41 -2.74
CA LEU A 223 18.02 3.71 -2.61
C LEU A 223 19.46 3.54 -2.11
N ASP A 224 20.33 4.50 -2.36
CA ASP A 224 21.73 4.42 -1.93
C ASP A 224 21.89 4.32 -0.40
N ASP A 225 21.00 4.97 0.34
CA ASP A 225 20.90 4.94 1.80
C ASP A 225 20.10 3.75 2.35
N ALA A 226 19.67 2.81 1.49
CA ALA A 226 19.05 1.56 1.92
C ALA A 226 20.05 0.65 2.65
N THR A 227 19.51 -0.27 3.44
CA THR A 227 20.32 -1.26 4.18
C THR A 227 21.12 -2.17 3.23
N ILE A 228 22.29 -2.63 3.69
CA ILE A 228 23.16 -3.53 2.91
C ILE A 228 22.42 -4.81 2.44
N PRO A 229 21.62 -5.50 3.28
CA PRO A 229 20.86 -6.67 2.84
C PRO A 229 19.92 -6.39 1.66
N VAL A 230 19.33 -5.19 1.59
CA VAL A 230 18.49 -4.76 0.47
C VAL A 230 19.30 -4.57 -0.79
N LYS A 231 20.39 -3.80 -0.70
CA LYS A 231 21.29 -3.55 -1.84
C LYS A 231 21.88 -4.82 -2.44
N ASN A 232 22.08 -5.86 -1.62
CA ASN A 232 22.57 -7.17 -2.08
C ASN A 232 21.52 -8.04 -2.78
N LYS A 233 20.22 -7.75 -2.61
CA LYS A 233 19.12 -8.57 -3.18
C LYS A 233 18.45 -7.96 -4.40
N VAL A 234 18.56 -6.64 -4.58
CA VAL A 234 17.97 -5.95 -5.74
C VAL A 234 18.99 -5.79 -6.88
N THR A 235 18.49 -5.54 -8.09
CA THR A 235 19.33 -5.27 -9.26
C THR A 235 19.20 -3.83 -9.78
N LEU A 236 18.24 -3.07 -9.26
CA LEU A 236 17.98 -1.69 -9.66
C LEU A 236 18.31 -0.79 -8.47
N PHE A 237 19.03 0.29 -8.76
CA PHE A 237 19.54 1.22 -7.77
C PHE A 237 19.14 2.63 -8.16
N SER A 238 19.01 3.49 -7.15
CA SER A 238 18.79 4.92 -7.33
C SER A 238 19.52 5.71 -6.26
N SER A 239 19.54 7.04 -6.38
CA SER A 239 20.16 7.93 -5.41
C SER A 239 19.53 7.80 -4.02
N ALA A 240 20.15 8.42 -3.02
CA ALA A 240 19.63 8.41 -1.66
C ALA A 240 18.25 9.09 -1.57
N SER A 241 17.51 8.81 -0.51
CA SER A 241 16.20 9.42 -0.23
C SER A 241 16.22 10.96 -0.24
N ASN A 242 17.28 11.57 0.31
CA ASN A 242 17.49 13.02 0.33
C ASN A 242 18.01 13.61 -0.99
N GLN A 243 18.29 12.78 -1.99
CA GLN A 243 18.81 13.16 -3.32
C GLN A 243 17.82 12.81 -4.44
N ASN A 244 16.52 12.83 -4.14
CA ASN A 244 15.47 12.52 -5.11
C ASN A 244 15.52 11.10 -5.71
N GLY A 245 16.10 10.12 -4.99
CA GLY A 245 16.19 8.73 -5.48
C GLY A 245 14.82 8.12 -5.85
N ILE A 246 13.75 8.49 -5.15
CA ILE A 246 12.39 8.04 -5.49
C ILE A 246 11.97 8.58 -6.87
N GLY A 247 12.22 9.87 -7.13
CA GLY A 247 11.90 10.50 -8.40
C GLY A 247 12.71 9.90 -9.55
N GLU A 248 14.01 9.70 -9.35
CA GLU A 248 14.90 9.07 -10.31
C GLU A 248 14.51 7.63 -10.64
N ALA A 249 14.16 6.83 -9.63
CA ALA A 249 13.64 5.47 -9.83
C ALA A 249 12.35 5.47 -10.68
N ILE A 250 11.44 6.43 -10.44
CA ILE A 250 10.21 6.58 -11.24
C ILE A 250 10.54 6.91 -12.70
N ILE A 251 11.50 7.82 -12.94
CA ILE A 251 11.94 8.22 -14.29
C ILE A 251 12.50 7.00 -15.04
N ASP A 252 13.43 6.27 -14.42
CA ASP A 252 14.04 5.07 -15.00
C ASP A 252 12.99 3.99 -15.29
N TYR A 253 12.06 3.76 -14.36
CA TYR A 253 10.95 2.83 -14.55
C TYR A 253 10.04 3.22 -15.73
N PHE A 254 9.73 4.51 -15.91
CA PHE A 254 8.96 5.00 -17.08
C PHE A 254 9.69 4.71 -18.38
N TYR A 255 11.00 4.96 -18.41
CA TYR A 255 11.84 4.67 -19.57
C TYR A 255 11.83 3.18 -19.92
N ARG A 256 12.06 2.29 -18.94
CA ARG A 256 12.08 0.83 -19.13
C ARG A 256 10.75 0.26 -19.61
N THR A 257 9.65 0.87 -19.20
CA THR A 257 8.31 0.38 -19.53
C THR A 257 7.67 1.10 -20.72
N ARG A 258 8.39 2.03 -21.38
CA ARG A 258 7.86 2.84 -22.48
C ARG A 258 7.25 2.01 -23.59
N MET A 259 7.98 1.02 -24.11
CA MET A 259 7.49 0.19 -25.21
C MET A 259 6.25 -0.63 -24.84
N MET A 260 6.20 -1.18 -23.62
CA MET A 260 5.04 -1.92 -23.13
C MET A 260 3.79 -1.03 -23.06
N ALA A 261 3.95 0.21 -22.60
CA ALA A 261 2.88 1.20 -22.56
C ALA A 261 2.39 1.61 -23.97
N GLU A 262 3.31 1.86 -24.89
CA GLU A 262 2.99 2.22 -26.29
C GLU A 262 2.21 1.09 -26.99
N MET A 263 2.65 -0.16 -26.84
CA MET A 263 1.95 -1.33 -27.39
C MET A 263 0.55 -1.48 -26.79
N ALA A 264 0.40 -1.31 -25.48
CA ALA A 264 -0.90 -1.40 -24.81
C ALA A 264 -1.88 -0.33 -25.31
N GLU A 265 -1.41 0.89 -25.54
CA GLU A 265 -2.23 1.98 -26.06
C GLU A 265 -2.66 1.74 -27.51
N GLN A 266 -1.76 1.25 -28.37
CA GLN A 266 -2.11 0.86 -29.74
C GLN A 266 -3.19 -0.23 -29.76
N TYR A 267 -3.07 -1.23 -28.89
CA TYR A 267 -4.06 -2.30 -28.74
C TYR A 267 -5.43 -1.74 -28.31
N ARG A 268 -5.44 -0.83 -27.33
CA ARG A 268 -6.66 -0.14 -26.87
C ARG A 268 -7.34 0.62 -28.01
N ILE A 269 -6.59 1.39 -28.80
CA ILE A 269 -7.11 2.15 -29.94
C ILE A 269 -7.72 1.21 -30.98
N LYS A 270 -7.03 0.11 -31.30
CA LYS A 270 -7.52 -0.92 -32.25
C LYS A 270 -8.84 -1.52 -31.79
N ASN A 271 -8.95 -1.89 -30.51
CA ASN A 271 -10.18 -2.48 -29.94
C ASN A 271 -11.36 -1.50 -29.93
N ILE A 272 -11.11 -0.21 -29.67
CA ILE A 272 -12.15 0.82 -29.74
C ILE A 272 -12.68 0.96 -31.18
N LYS A 273 -11.78 0.97 -32.18
CA LYS A 273 -12.18 1.03 -33.60
C LYS A 273 -13.03 -0.18 -33.98
N LEU A 274 -12.58 -1.39 -33.66
CA LEU A 274 -13.31 -2.63 -33.93
C LEU A 274 -14.70 -2.64 -33.28
N THR A 275 -14.80 -2.21 -32.02
CA THR A 275 -16.08 -2.14 -31.30
C THR A 275 -17.05 -1.15 -31.95
N LYS A 276 -16.56 -0.01 -32.46
CA LYS A 276 -17.37 0.96 -33.19
C LYS A 276 -17.85 0.40 -34.53
N GLU A 277 -17.00 -0.32 -35.25
CA GLU A 277 -17.36 -0.97 -36.52
C GLU A 277 -18.44 -2.04 -36.34
N ILE A 278 -18.28 -2.91 -35.33
CA ILE A 278 -19.29 -3.91 -34.97
C ILE A 278 -20.63 -3.23 -34.68
N LYS A 279 -20.65 -2.22 -33.81
CA LYS A 279 -21.89 -1.48 -33.47
C LYS A 279 -22.54 -0.83 -34.70
N LYS A 280 -21.74 -0.33 -35.66
CA LYS A 280 -22.25 0.23 -36.92
C LYS A 280 -22.90 -0.85 -37.78
N GLN A 281 -22.27 -2.01 -37.92
CA GLN A 281 -22.80 -3.15 -38.67
C GLN A 281 -24.09 -3.73 -38.02
N THR A 282 -24.15 -3.81 -36.70
CA THR A 282 -25.36 -4.28 -36.00
C THR A 282 -26.53 -3.33 -36.24
N ARG A 283 -26.31 -2.01 -36.17
CA ARG A 283 -27.33 -1.00 -36.46
C ARG A 283 -27.81 -1.04 -37.92
N SER A 284 -26.92 -1.20 -38.88
CA SER A 284 -27.31 -1.33 -40.30
C SER A 284 -28.10 -2.61 -40.58
N ASN A 285 -27.83 -3.70 -39.86
CA ASN A 285 -28.55 -4.96 -40.03
C ASN A 285 -29.94 -4.94 -39.37
N ILE A 286 -30.12 -4.19 -38.27
CA ILE A 286 -31.44 -3.96 -37.67
C ILE A 286 -32.32 -3.12 -38.61
N ASN A 287 -31.77 -2.04 -39.18
CA ASN A 287 -32.52 -1.17 -40.11
C ASN A 287 -32.85 -1.80 -41.47
N ARG A 288 -32.31 -2.99 -41.79
CA ARG A 288 -32.66 -3.75 -43.01
C ARG A 288 -33.72 -4.82 -42.76
N LYS A 289 -34.08 -5.08 -41.50
CA LYS A 289 -35.08 -6.08 -41.10
C LYS A 289 -36.46 -5.49 -40.75
N TYR A 290 -36.59 -4.16 -40.83
CA TYR A 290 -37.83 -3.39 -40.70
C TYR A 290 -37.98 -2.52 -41.94
#